data_AF-A0A0D2FZX0-F1
#
_entry.id   AF-A0A0D2FZX0-F1
#
_cell.length_a   1.000
_cell.length_b   1.000
_cell.length_c   1.000
_cell.angle_alpha   90.00
_cell.angle_beta   90.00
_cell.angle_gamma   90.00
#
_symmetry.space_group_name_H-M   'P 1'
#
loop_
_entity.id
_entity.type
_entity.pdbx_description
1 polymer ?
#
loop_
_entity_poly.entity_id
_entity_poly.type
_entity_poly.pdbx_seq_one_letter_code
_entity_poly.pdbx_strand_id
1 'polypeptide(L)'
;MSREGRPFTSLQSVILTTGPFVFLWSTLTGYVSRHGAFRIARPLTRLNSQIYSLYSLAVAYLILNDVLHFQEYGGVKSSDLAYIYHLSKFYEYIDVFNLVASGITVGPHMAFHHLTTPFLTYFRVLNASDWQLFAFLNCFHHFWMYAYFGGVSFFRPILPVTGWLQLIAGIGFDVYWLAINGRDAPESRNRAISVLLLTRYAMLFYDELKTGSQQKSTKPEKKG
;
A
#
# COMPACT_ATOMS: atom_id res chain seq x y z
N MET A 1 -10.86 18.93 -15.73
CA MET A 1 -9.44 18.79 -16.05
C MET A 1 -9.21 17.34 -16.43
N SER A 2 -8.74 17.10 -17.65
CA SER A 2 -8.27 15.77 -18.06
C SER A 2 -7.13 15.34 -17.12
N ARG A 3 -6.92 14.03 -16.97
CA ARG A 3 -5.79 13.47 -16.18
C ARG A 3 -4.42 13.89 -16.73
N GLU A 4 -4.40 14.40 -17.96
CA GLU A 4 -3.24 14.92 -18.66
C GLU A 4 -2.70 16.16 -17.94
N GLY A 5 -1.45 16.09 -17.49
CA GLY A 5 -0.74 17.19 -16.83
C GLY A 5 -0.59 17.05 -15.31
N ARG A 6 -1.21 16.06 -14.67
CA ARG A 6 -0.92 15.77 -13.25
C ARG A 6 0.40 14.98 -13.12
N PRO A 7 1.26 15.28 -12.12
CA PRO A 7 2.46 14.49 -11.87
C PRO A 7 2.13 13.00 -11.64
N PHE A 8 3.05 12.11 -12.00
CA PHE A 8 2.94 10.67 -11.73
C PHE A 8 1.76 9.94 -12.40
N THR A 9 1.00 10.57 -13.29
CA THR A 9 -0.12 9.92 -14.00
C THR A 9 0.25 9.26 -15.32
N SER A 10 1.54 9.29 -15.73
CA SER A 10 2.05 8.58 -16.90
C SER A 10 2.94 7.41 -16.49
N LEU A 11 2.91 6.29 -17.23
CA LEU A 11 3.75 5.13 -16.91
C LEU A 11 5.24 5.48 -16.86
N GLN A 12 5.71 6.35 -17.76
CA GLN A 12 7.09 6.84 -17.77
C GLN A 12 7.42 7.56 -16.45
N SER A 13 6.55 8.45 -15.97
CA SER A 13 6.77 9.15 -14.71
C SER A 13 6.79 8.22 -13.50
N VAL A 14 5.94 7.18 -13.48
CA VAL A 14 5.94 6.13 -12.44
C VAL A 14 7.26 5.37 -12.47
N ILE A 15 7.70 4.90 -13.64
CA ILE A 15 8.99 4.20 -13.81
C ILE A 15 10.14 5.05 -13.30
N LEU A 16 10.19 6.32 -13.72
CA LEU A 16 11.28 7.24 -13.37
C LEU A 16 11.40 7.51 -11.86
N THR A 17 10.34 7.30 -11.07
CA THR A 17 10.42 7.43 -9.61
C THR A 17 11.19 6.29 -8.94
N THR A 18 11.30 5.13 -9.59
CA THR A 18 11.93 3.93 -9.02
C THR A 18 13.43 4.13 -8.81
N GLY A 19 14.11 4.76 -9.77
CA GLY A 19 15.56 5.01 -9.71
C GLY A 19 15.96 5.86 -8.50
N PRO A 20 15.42 7.09 -8.35
CA PRO A 20 15.65 7.93 -7.18
C PRO A 20 15.28 7.24 -5.87
N PHE A 21 14.16 6.51 -5.83
CA PHE A 21 13.73 5.78 -4.63
C PHE A 21 14.76 4.73 -4.20
N VAL A 22 15.18 3.85 -5.12
CA VAL A 22 16.17 2.81 -4.84
C VAL A 22 17.54 3.40 -4.50
N PHE A 23 17.96 4.47 -5.18
CA PHE A 23 19.21 5.16 -4.89
C PHE A 23 19.22 5.75 -3.47
N LEU A 24 18.17 6.48 -3.09
CA LEU A 24 18.05 7.07 -1.75
C LEU A 24 17.97 6.00 -0.67
N TRP A 25 17.19 4.94 -0.90
CA TRP A 25 17.11 3.81 0.02
C TRP A 25 18.49 3.14 0.20
N SER A 26 19.19 2.85 -0.88
CA SER A 26 20.53 2.21 -0.83
C SER A 26 21.54 3.09 -0.10
N THR A 27 21.52 4.41 -0.39
CA THR A 27 22.40 5.39 0.26
C THR A 27 22.15 5.45 1.76
N LEU A 28 20.87 5.55 2.16
CA LEU A 28 20.48 5.58 3.57
C LEU A 28 20.86 4.28 4.29
N THR A 29 20.67 3.13 3.64
CA THR A 29 21.05 1.83 4.17
C THR A 29 22.57 1.78 4.42
N GLY A 30 23.36 2.21 3.45
CA GLY A 30 24.81 2.27 3.57
C GLY A 30 25.29 3.30 4.61
N TYR A 31 24.55 4.37 4.85
CA TYR A 31 24.85 5.31 5.93
C TYR A 31 24.57 4.70 7.30
N VAL A 32 23.35 4.17 7.50
CA VAL A 32 22.92 3.60 8.79
C VAL A 32 23.76 2.39 9.18
N SER A 33 24.21 1.57 8.22
CA SER A 33 25.10 0.44 8.50
C SER A 33 26.48 0.87 9.03
N ARG A 34 26.96 2.07 8.64
CA ARG A 34 28.25 2.62 9.06
C ARG A 34 28.17 3.48 10.31
N HIS A 35 27.09 4.22 10.49
CA HIS A 35 26.96 5.25 11.52
C HIS A 35 25.92 4.92 12.60
N GLY A 36 25.16 3.84 12.43
CA GLY A 36 24.08 3.45 13.33
C GLY A 36 22.75 4.15 13.02
N ALA A 37 21.71 3.76 13.75
CA ALA A 37 20.36 4.28 13.59
C ALA A 37 20.20 5.71 14.11
N PHE A 38 19.32 6.49 13.49
CA PHE A 38 18.97 7.84 13.94
C PHE A 38 18.10 7.77 15.20
N ARG A 39 18.49 8.49 16.25
CA ARG A 39 17.75 8.51 17.53
C ARG A 39 16.29 8.96 17.38
N ILE A 40 16.02 9.87 16.45
CA ILE A 40 14.69 10.44 16.21
C ILE A 40 13.83 9.66 15.20
N ALA A 41 14.36 8.61 14.56
CA ALA A 41 13.62 7.92 13.51
C ALA A 41 12.35 7.24 14.04
N ARG A 42 12.43 6.56 15.20
CA ARG A 42 11.28 5.88 15.81
C ARG A 42 10.13 6.82 16.20
N PRO A 43 10.34 7.94 16.92
CA PRO A 43 9.24 8.86 17.23
C PRO A 43 8.64 9.49 15.98
N LEU A 44 9.46 9.85 14.97
CA LEU A 44 8.96 10.35 13.70
C LEU A 44 8.13 9.31 12.94
N THR A 45 8.57 8.05 12.92
CA THR A 45 7.82 6.93 12.31
C THR A 45 6.45 6.77 12.95
N ARG A 46 6.37 6.86 14.29
CA ARG A 46 5.11 6.78 15.02
C ARG A 46 4.18 7.93 14.69
N LEU A 47 4.69 9.16 14.72
CA LEU A 47 3.89 10.35 14.37
C LEU A 47 3.38 10.27 12.92
N ASN A 48 4.26 9.91 11.98
CA ASN A 48 3.91 9.65 10.59
C ASN A 48 2.77 8.63 10.49
N SER A 49 2.87 7.52 11.21
CA SER A 49 1.85 6.47 11.21
C SER A 49 0.52 6.96 11.78
N GLN A 50 0.52 7.75 12.85
CA GLN A 50 -0.72 8.32 13.40
C GLN A 50 -1.42 9.25 12.41
N ILE A 51 -0.67 10.14 11.76
CA ILE A 51 -1.18 11.05 10.73
C ILE A 51 -1.71 10.25 9.54
N TYR A 52 -0.93 9.29 9.06
CA TYR A 52 -1.28 8.51 7.87
C TYR A 52 -2.46 7.57 8.11
N SER A 53 -2.65 7.09 9.35
CA SER A 53 -3.85 6.37 9.76
C SER A 53 -5.11 7.22 9.57
N LEU A 54 -5.11 8.45 10.08
CA LEU A 54 -6.26 9.37 9.94
C LEU A 54 -6.50 9.76 8.47
N TYR A 55 -5.42 10.02 7.73
CA TYR A 55 -5.48 10.25 6.29
C TYR A 55 -6.13 9.08 5.55
N SER A 56 -5.71 7.84 5.85
CA SER A 56 -6.24 6.64 5.21
C SER A 56 -7.73 6.46 5.49
N LEU A 57 -8.17 6.72 6.73
CA LEU A 57 -9.58 6.67 7.10
C LEU A 57 -10.40 7.74 6.35
N ALA A 58 -9.89 8.97 6.26
CA ALA A 58 -10.55 10.05 5.55
C ALA A 58 -10.70 9.73 4.05
N VAL A 59 -9.66 9.22 3.40
CA VAL A 59 -9.72 8.81 1.99
C VAL A 59 -10.67 7.62 1.80
N ALA A 60 -10.65 6.62 2.68
CA ALA A 60 -11.61 5.51 2.63
C ALA A 60 -13.06 6.00 2.71
N TYR A 61 -13.35 6.93 3.62
CA TYR A 61 -14.68 7.53 3.76
C TYR A 61 -15.10 8.28 2.50
N LEU A 62 -14.21 9.10 1.91
CA LEU A 62 -14.51 9.83 0.68
C LEU A 62 -14.74 8.90 -0.52
N ILE A 63 -13.96 7.83 -0.64
CA ILE A 63 -14.17 6.81 -1.69
C ILE A 63 -15.50 6.08 -1.48
N LEU A 64 -15.85 5.74 -0.25
CA LEU A 64 -17.14 5.11 0.05
C LEU A 64 -18.30 6.06 -0.29
N ASN A 65 -18.15 7.35 -0.01
CA ASN A 65 -19.12 8.37 -0.39
C ASN A 65 -19.24 8.55 -1.92
N ASP A 66 -18.13 8.43 -2.67
CA ASP A 66 -18.12 8.48 -4.13
C ASP A 66 -18.99 7.38 -4.76
N VAL A 67 -19.19 6.26 -4.05
CA VAL A 67 -20.00 5.12 -4.51
C VAL A 67 -21.43 5.16 -3.97
N LEU A 68 -21.59 5.46 -2.67
CA LEU A 68 -22.89 5.37 -1.98
C LEU A 68 -23.66 6.70 -1.94
N HIS A 69 -23.00 7.82 -2.25
CA HIS A 69 -23.60 9.16 -2.31
C HIS A 69 -24.40 9.56 -1.07
N PHE A 70 -23.93 9.21 0.14
CA PHE A 70 -24.63 9.54 1.38
C PHE A 70 -24.44 11.00 1.81
N GLN A 71 -23.44 11.72 1.28
CA GLN A 71 -23.20 13.15 1.46
C GLN A 71 -22.78 13.84 0.15
N GLU A 72 -23.30 15.04 -0.09
CA GLU A 72 -22.93 15.87 -1.23
C GLU A 72 -21.66 16.68 -0.92
N TYR A 73 -20.54 16.33 -1.56
CA TYR A 73 -19.33 17.13 -1.53
C TYR A 73 -19.16 17.86 -2.86
N GLY A 74 -19.42 19.17 -2.84
CA GLY A 74 -19.17 20.02 -4.00
C GLY A 74 -17.69 20.00 -4.41
N GLY A 75 -17.42 19.71 -5.68
CA GLY A 75 -16.11 19.93 -6.29
C GLY A 75 -15.09 18.78 -6.20
N VAL A 76 -15.39 17.67 -5.52
CA VAL A 76 -14.51 16.48 -5.50
C VAL A 76 -14.98 15.49 -6.56
N LYS A 77 -14.17 15.26 -7.60
CA LYS A 77 -14.49 14.26 -8.64
C LYS A 77 -13.92 12.90 -8.25
N SER A 78 -14.55 11.82 -8.71
CA SER A 78 -14.01 10.46 -8.58
C SER A 78 -12.56 10.35 -9.11
N SER A 79 -12.24 11.05 -10.21
CA SER A 79 -10.86 11.10 -10.74
C SER A 79 -9.86 11.81 -9.83
N ASP A 80 -10.31 12.71 -8.96
CA ASP A 80 -9.48 13.36 -7.96
C ASP A 80 -9.16 12.41 -6.81
N LEU A 81 -10.15 11.64 -6.34
CA LEU A 81 -9.94 10.62 -5.32
C LEU A 81 -9.02 9.49 -5.80
N ALA A 82 -9.19 9.03 -7.04
CA ALA A 82 -8.29 8.07 -7.68
C ALA A 82 -6.83 8.56 -7.68
N TYR A 83 -6.66 9.86 -7.99
CA TYR A 83 -5.34 10.49 -8.03
C TYR A 83 -4.74 10.69 -6.63
N ILE A 84 -5.55 11.12 -5.66
CA ILE A 84 -5.12 11.26 -4.25
C ILE A 84 -4.65 9.91 -3.70
N TYR A 85 -5.44 8.86 -3.92
CA TYR A 85 -5.05 7.49 -3.54
C TYR A 85 -3.77 7.04 -4.24
N HIS A 86 -3.65 7.27 -5.54
CA HIS A 86 -2.43 6.92 -6.29
C HIS A 86 -1.19 7.64 -5.74
N LEU A 87 -1.30 8.95 -5.48
CA LEU A 87 -0.20 9.74 -4.93
C LEU A 87 0.20 9.28 -3.53
N SER A 88 -0.77 8.81 -2.73
CA SER A 88 -0.51 8.29 -1.39
C SER A 88 0.49 7.12 -1.41
N LYS A 89 0.57 6.36 -2.52
CA LYS A 89 1.49 5.22 -2.66
C LYS A 89 2.94 5.61 -2.90
N PHE A 90 3.18 6.82 -3.39
CA PHE A 90 4.53 7.39 -3.44
C PHE A 90 4.94 7.94 -2.08
N TYR A 91 4.00 8.55 -1.35
CA TYR A 91 4.26 9.00 0.01
C TYR A 91 4.71 7.84 0.92
N GLU A 92 4.13 6.66 0.74
CA GLU A 92 4.48 5.43 1.45
C GLU A 92 5.97 5.01 1.31
N TYR A 93 6.74 5.58 0.36
CA TYR A 93 8.20 5.44 0.35
C TYR A 93 8.87 5.92 1.64
N ILE A 94 8.26 6.88 2.34
CA ILE A 94 8.70 7.35 3.66
C ILE A 94 8.78 6.22 4.67
N ASP A 95 7.94 5.18 4.56
CA ASP A 95 7.97 4.06 5.51
C ASP A 95 9.26 3.26 5.38
N VAL A 96 9.69 3.00 4.15
CA VAL A 96 10.98 2.35 3.87
C VAL A 96 12.12 3.17 4.45
N PHE A 97 12.13 4.49 4.22
CA PHE A 97 13.16 5.36 4.76
C PHE A 97 13.16 5.41 6.29
N ASN A 98 11.97 5.48 6.91
CA ASN A 98 11.80 5.51 8.36
C ASN A 98 12.25 4.21 9.04
N LEU A 99 11.94 3.05 8.44
CA LEU A 99 12.41 1.75 8.91
C LEU A 99 13.93 1.66 8.84
N VAL A 100 14.52 2.00 7.69
CA VAL A 100 15.98 1.98 7.51
C VAL A 100 16.66 2.96 8.46
N ALA A 101 16.14 4.19 8.59
CA ALA A 101 16.65 5.18 9.54
C ALA A 101 16.59 4.69 11.00
N SER A 102 15.61 3.85 11.32
CA SER A 102 15.47 3.20 12.64
C SER A 102 16.39 1.98 12.83
N GLY A 103 17.22 1.65 11.84
CA GLY A 103 18.11 0.48 11.85
C GLY A 103 17.39 -0.84 11.55
N ILE A 104 16.20 -0.79 10.96
CA ILE A 104 15.42 -1.98 10.63
C ILE A 104 15.70 -2.38 9.18
N THR A 105 16.05 -3.65 8.98
CA THR A 105 16.20 -4.23 7.64
C THR A 105 14.83 -4.42 7.00
N VAL A 106 14.69 -3.95 5.76
CA VAL A 106 13.46 -4.08 4.98
C VAL A 106 13.40 -5.48 4.37
N GLY A 107 12.37 -6.24 4.74
CA GLY A 107 12.15 -7.60 4.23
C GLY A 107 11.61 -7.64 2.79
N PRO A 108 11.62 -8.81 2.13
CA PRO A 108 11.17 -8.97 0.75
C PRO A 108 9.73 -8.55 0.50
N HIS A 109 8.82 -8.82 1.43
CA HIS A 109 7.40 -8.44 1.34
C HIS A 109 7.24 -6.92 1.26
N MET A 110 7.83 -6.19 2.21
CA MET A 110 7.83 -4.73 2.25
C MET A 110 8.52 -4.12 1.02
N ALA A 111 9.68 -4.66 0.64
CA ALA A 111 10.41 -4.22 -0.55
C ALA A 111 9.58 -4.34 -1.83
N PHE A 112 8.99 -5.51 -2.06
CA PHE A 112 8.14 -5.76 -3.22
C PHE A 112 6.93 -4.84 -3.22
N HIS A 113 6.26 -4.68 -2.07
CA HIS A 113 5.13 -3.78 -1.91
C HIS A 113 5.47 -2.36 -2.36
N HIS A 114 6.44 -1.70 -1.72
CA HIS A 114 6.71 -0.30 -2.02
C HIS A 114 7.29 -0.11 -3.43
N LEU A 115 8.04 -1.07 -3.98
CA LEU A 115 8.50 -0.96 -5.37
C LEU A 115 7.37 -1.09 -6.39
N THR A 116 6.33 -1.88 -6.10
CA THR A 116 5.33 -2.24 -7.11
C THR A 116 3.97 -1.57 -6.93
N THR A 117 3.62 -1.10 -5.73
CA THR A 117 2.31 -0.48 -5.46
C THR A 117 2.03 0.77 -6.31
N PRO A 118 3.01 1.66 -6.60
CA PRO A 118 2.80 2.75 -7.56
C PRO A 118 2.44 2.27 -8.97
N PHE A 119 3.05 1.19 -9.44
CA PHE A 119 2.70 0.56 -10.72
C PHE A 119 1.31 -0.09 -10.67
N LEU A 120 1.02 -0.81 -9.59
CA LEU A 120 -0.27 -1.44 -9.37
C LEU A 120 -1.39 -0.39 -9.41
N THR A 121 -1.24 0.73 -8.71
CA THR A 121 -2.26 1.78 -8.69
C THR A 121 -2.33 2.58 -9.99
N TYR A 122 -1.23 2.70 -10.74
CA TYR A 122 -1.28 3.22 -12.11
C TYR A 122 -2.19 2.34 -12.99
N PHE A 123 -1.99 1.03 -13.01
CA PHE A 123 -2.80 0.13 -13.85
C PHE A 123 -4.22 -0.03 -13.32
N ARG A 124 -4.39 -0.26 -12.02
CA ARG A 124 -5.67 -0.68 -11.42
C ARG A 124 -6.56 0.47 -10.96
N VAL A 125 -5.99 1.63 -10.66
CA VAL A 125 -6.75 2.79 -10.17
C VAL A 125 -6.85 3.90 -11.20
N LEU A 126 -5.73 4.28 -11.83
CA LEU A 126 -5.79 5.30 -12.87
C LEU A 126 -6.31 4.75 -14.20
N ASN A 127 -6.19 3.44 -14.48
CA ASN A 127 -6.51 2.90 -15.80
C ASN A 127 -7.47 1.69 -15.76
N ALA A 128 -8.39 1.67 -14.79
CA ALA A 128 -9.53 0.76 -14.74
C ALA A 128 -10.80 1.48 -14.25
N SER A 129 -11.97 0.98 -14.65
CA SER A 129 -13.28 1.62 -14.45
C SER A 129 -13.87 1.49 -13.04
N ASP A 130 -13.51 0.47 -12.27
CA ASP A 130 -14.14 0.05 -11.00
C ASP A 130 -13.15 0.02 -9.82
N TRP A 131 -12.30 1.04 -9.73
CA TRP A 131 -11.16 1.09 -8.80
C TRP A 131 -11.53 1.32 -7.33
N GLN A 132 -12.73 1.83 -7.07
CA GLN A 132 -13.14 2.36 -5.77
C GLN A 132 -13.09 1.29 -4.68
N LEU A 133 -13.64 0.10 -4.92
CA LEU A 133 -13.68 -0.95 -3.91
C LEU A 133 -12.27 -1.43 -3.53
N PHE A 134 -11.38 -1.58 -4.51
CA PHE A 134 -9.99 -1.93 -4.27
C PHE A 134 -9.29 -0.86 -3.40
N ALA A 135 -9.40 0.41 -3.79
CA ALA A 135 -8.78 1.51 -3.07
C ALA A 135 -9.38 1.70 -1.67
N PHE A 136 -10.71 1.56 -1.52
CA PHE A 136 -11.40 1.59 -0.24
C PHE A 136 -10.87 0.53 0.72
N LEU A 137 -10.82 -0.74 0.29
CA LEU A 137 -10.35 -1.83 1.14
C LEU A 137 -8.88 -1.66 1.53
N ASN A 138 -8.06 -1.15 0.61
CA ASN A 138 -6.66 -0.85 0.90
C ASN A 138 -6.51 0.30 1.90
N CYS A 139 -7.20 1.43 1.72
CA CYS A 139 -7.21 2.54 2.67
C CYS A 139 -7.75 2.11 4.04
N PHE A 140 -8.79 1.28 4.07
CA PHE A 140 -9.33 0.75 5.31
C PHE A 140 -8.33 -0.17 6.03
N HIS A 141 -7.64 -1.03 5.30
CA HIS A 141 -6.53 -1.80 5.88
C HIS A 141 -5.40 -0.89 6.39
N HIS A 142 -5.02 0.14 5.62
CA HIS A 142 -3.99 1.09 5.99
C HIS A 142 -4.37 1.85 7.27
N PHE A 143 -5.63 2.23 7.47
CA PHE A 143 -6.09 2.80 8.75
C PHE A 143 -5.72 1.89 9.94
N TRP A 144 -6.10 0.61 9.92
CA TRP A 144 -5.79 -0.31 11.02
C TRP A 144 -4.29 -0.54 11.18
N MET A 145 -3.58 -0.72 10.07
CA MET A 145 -2.14 -1.00 10.04
C MET A 145 -1.33 0.17 10.60
N TYR A 146 -1.57 1.40 10.13
CA TYR A 146 -0.85 2.57 10.58
C TYR A 146 -1.27 3.01 11.98
N ALA A 147 -2.53 2.79 12.40
CA ALA A 147 -2.90 2.98 13.80
C ALA A 147 -2.10 2.04 14.72
N TYR A 148 -1.94 0.78 14.33
CA TYR A 148 -1.09 -0.17 15.05
C TYR A 148 0.39 0.29 15.08
N PHE A 149 0.97 0.70 13.95
CA PHE A 149 2.33 1.24 13.91
C PHE A 149 2.49 2.55 14.69
N GLY A 150 1.42 3.33 14.79
CA GLY A 150 1.31 4.54 15.61
C GLY A 150 1.18 4.29 17.10
N GLY A 151 1.02 3.02 17.54
CA GLY A 151 1.03 2.61 18.94
C GLY A 151 -0.26 1.95 19.46
N VAL A 152 -1.30 1.82 18.64
CA VAL A 152 -2.58 1.21 19.04
C VAL A 152 -2.51 -0.32 18.95
N SER A 153 -1.91 -0.95 19.96
CA SER A 153 -1.60 -2.39 19.96
C SER A 153 -2.84 -3.31 19.87
N PHE A 154 -4.01 -2.84 20.34
CA PHE A 154 -5.27 -3.60 20.29
C PHE A 154 -5.70 -3.98 18.87
N PHE A 155 -5.25 -3.26 17.84
CA PHE A 155 -5.60 -3.56 16.44
C PHE A 155 -4.77 -4.69 15.82
N ARG A 156 -3.77 -5.22 16.52
CA ARG A 156 -2.93 -6.30 15.98
C ARG A 156 -3.72 -7.51 15.43
N PRO A 157 -4.79 -8.00 16.07
CA PRO A 157 -5.54 -9.17 15.57
C PRO A 157 -6.29 -8.92 14.26
N ILE A 158 -6.66 -7.67 13.95
CA ILE A 158 -7.42 -7.34 12.74
C ILE A 158 -6.54 -7.20 11.48
N LEU A 159 -5.22 -7.06 11.65
CA LEU A 159 -4.30 -6.82 10.52
C LEU A 159 -4.27 -7.97 9.51
N PRO A 160 -4.15 -9.25 9.92
CA PRO A 160 -4.17 -10.35 8.95
C PRO A 160 -5.52 -10.45 8.24
N VAL A 161 -6.62 -10.21 8.95
CA VAL A 161 -7.98 -10.30 8.40
C VAL A 161 -8.20 -9.24 7.33
N THR A 162 -7.93 -7.97 7.66
CA THR A 162 -8.09 -6.86 6.71
C THR A 162 -7.08 -6.94 5.56
N GLY A 163 -5.87 -7.44 5.83
CA GLY A 163 -4.85 -7.69 4.82
C GLY A 163 -5.29 -8.74 3.79
N TRP A 164 -5.83 -9.88 4.23
CA TRP A 164 -6.38 -10.89 3.32
C TRP A 164 -7.64 -10.41 2.61
N LEU A 165 -8.53 -9.69 3.30
CA LEU A 165 -9.77 -9.18 2.71
C LEU A 165 -9.48 -8.29 1.49
N GLN A 166 -8.57 -7.32 1.60
CA GLN A 166 -8.22 -6.46 0.46
C GLN A 166 -7.60 -7.25 -0.70
N LEU A 167 -6.82 -8.30 -0.40
CA LEU A 167 -6.12 -9.08 -1.42
C LEU A 167 -7.05 -10.02 -2.17
N ILE A 168 -7.88 -10.76 -1.44
CA ILE A 168 -8.86 -11.66 -2.04
C ILE A 168 -9.85 -10.86 -2.88
N ALA A 169 -10.33 -9.72 -2.38
CA ALA A 169 -11.19 -8.84 -3.15
C ALA A 169 -10.47 -8.34 -4.41
N GLY A 170 -9.29 -7.72 -4.28
CA GLY A 170 -8.55 -7.18 -5.44
C GLY A 170 -8.27 -8.21 -6.53
N ILE A 171 -7.75 -9.38 -6.15
CA ILE A 171 -7.47 -10.48 -7.10
C ILE A 171 -8.77 -11.03 -7.68
N GLY A 172 -9.76 -11.32 -6.84
CA GLY A 172 -11.03 -11.92 -7.24
C GLY A 172 -11.79 -11.05 -8.23
N PHE A 173 -11.87 -9.74 -7.99
CA PHE A 173 -12.52 -8.80 -8.90
C PHE A 173 -11.85 -8.73 -10.26
N ASP A 174 -10.52 -8.68 -10.31
CA ASP A 174 -9.82 -8.61 -11.60
C ASP A 174 -9.90 -9.92 -12.38
N VAL A 175 -9.82 -11.07 -11.72
CA VAL A 175 -10.02 -12.38 -12.35
C VAL A 175 -11.44 -12.52 -12.88
N TYR A 176 -12.45 -12.15 -12.07
CA TYR A 176 -13.85 -12.19 -12.47
C TYR A 176 -14.12 -11.27 -13.67
N TRP A 177 -13.60 -10.04 -13.64
CA TRP A 177 -13.73 -9.11 -14.76
C TRP A 177 -13.11 -9.66 -16.04
N LEU A 178 -11.90 -10.24 -15.95
CA LEU A 178 -11.22 -10.86 -17.11
C LEU A 178 -12.00 -12.04 -17.67
N ALA A 179 -12.61 -12.86 -16.80
CA ALA A 179 -13.40 -14.01 -17.22
C ALA A 179 -14.65 -13.61 -18.03
N ILE A 180 -15.27 -12.48 -17.69
CA ILE A 180 -16.49 -12.00 -18.37
C ILE A 180 -16.17 -11.23 -19.66
N ASN A 181 -15.12 -10.41 -19.64
CA ASN A 181 -14.84 -9.49 -20.75
C ASN A 181 -13.87 -10.07 -21.79
N GLY A 182 -13.14 -11.12 -21.45
CA GLY A 182 -12.15 -11.74 -22.34
C GLY A 182 -10.87 -10.93 -22.48
N ARG A 183 -9.94 -11.42 -23.31
CA ARG A 183 -8.57 -10.87 -23.43
C ARG A 183 -8.48 -9.58 -24.25
N ASP A 184 -9.38 -9.39 -25.20
CA ASP A 184 -9.35 -8.27 -26.15
C ASP A 184 -10.04 -7.01 -25.62
N ALA A 185 -10.66 -7.08 -24.43
CA ALA A 185 -11.29 -5.93 -23.83
C ALA A 185 -10.25 -4.85 -23.43
N PRO A 186 -10.61 -3.54 -23.44
CA PRO A 186 -9.65 -2.44 -23.30
C PRO A 186 -8.81 -2.46 -22.01
N GLU A 187 -9.33 -2.96 -20.89
CA GLU A 187 -8.64 -2.99 -19.59
C GLU A 187 -7.91 -4.30 -19.29
N SER A 188 -8.01 -5.31 -20.18
CA SER A 188 -7.55 -6.68 -19.90
C SER A 188 -6.07 -6.73 -19.55
N ARG A 189 -5.25 -5.94 -20.25
CA ARG A 189 -3.82 -5.84 -19.97
C ARG A 189 -3.55 -5.28 -18.57
N ASN A 190 -4.24 -4.20 -18.19
CA ASN A 190 -4.04 -3.53 -16.90
C ASN A 190 -4.45 -4.45 -15.75
N ARG A 191 -5.57 -5.16 -15.90
CA ARG A 191 -6.06 -6.12 -14.90
C ARG A 191 -5.19 -7.37 -14.80
N ALA A 192 -4.68 -7.89 -15.92
CA ALA A 192 -3.74 -9.00 -15.89
C ALA A 192 -2.46 -8.64 -15.12
N ILE A 193 -1.93 -7.42 -15.32
CA ILE A 193 -0.77 -6.92 -14.56
C ILE A 193 -1.14 -6.77 -13.08
N SER A 194 -2.32 -6.21 -12.76
CA SER A 194 -2.82 -6.10 -11.39
C SER A 194 -2.88 -7.45 -10.68
N VAL A 195 -3.48 -8.47 -11.30
CA VAL A 195 -3.55 -9.84 -10.77
C VAL A 195 -2.15 -10.40 -10.49
N LEU A 196 -1.20 -10.21 -11.42
CA LEU A 196 0.17 -10.69 -11.24
C LEU A 196 0.84 -10.04 -10.03
N LEU A 197 0.75 -8.72 -9.91
CA LEU A 197 1.35 -7.97 -8.80
C LEU A 197 0.70 -8.32 -7.46
N LEU A 198 -0.63 -8.36 -7.39
CA LEU A 198 -1.37 -8.69 -6.19
C LEU A 198 -1.13 -10.12 -5.73
N THR A 199 -1.09 -11.08 -6.67
CA THR A 199 -0.80 -12.49 -6.34
C THR A 199 0.60 -12.64 -5.78
N ARG A 200 1.60 -11.98 -6.39
CA ARG A 200 2.97 -12.02 -5.87
C ARG A 200 3.08 -11.39 -4.48
N TYR A 201 2.39 -10.27 -4.25
CA TYR A 201 2.33 -9.65 -2.94
C TYR A 201 1.64 -10.58 -1.91
N ALA A 202 0.53 -11.22 -2.27
CA ALA A 202 -0.18 -12.17 -1.39
C ALA A 202 0.69 -13.38 -0.99
N MET A 203 1.51 -13.91 -1.92
CA MET A 203 2.47 -14.97 -1.59
C MET A 203 3.50 -14.51 -0.55
N LEU A 204 4.06 -13.31 -0.74
CA LEU A 204 5.04 -12.74 0.20
C LEU A 204 4.42 -12.43 1.57
N PHE A 205 3.16 -11.96 1.57
CA PHE A 205 2.40 -11.73 2.80
C PHE A 205 2.15 -13.03 3.58
N TYR A 206 1.77 -14.10 2.87
CA TYR A 206 1.61 -15.42 3.46
C TYR A 206 2.92 -15.94 4.08
N ASP A 207 4.03 -15.82 3.35
CA ASP A 207 5.35 -16.25 3.82
C ASP A 207 5.78 -15.49 5.09
N GLU A 208 5.52 -14.19 5.16
CA GLU A 208 5.81 -13.37 6.34
C GLU A 208 4.96 -13.81 7.55
N LEU A 209 3.65 -14.02 7.37
CA LEU A 209 2.77 -14.49 8.44
C LEU A 209 3.18 -15.87 8.95
N LYS A 210 3.53 -16.79 8.05
CA LYS A 210 3.98 -18.14 8.39
C LYS A 210 5.29 -18.10 9.17
N THR A 211 6.26 -17.32 8.73
CA THR A 211 7.56 -17.17 9.39
C THR A 211 7.40 -16.53 10.78
N GLY A 212 6.57 -15.49 10.89
CA GLY A 212 6.26 -14.84 12.17
C GLY A 212 5.53 -15.74 13.16
N SER A 213 4.72 -16.69 12.67
CA SER A 213 4.08 -17.72 13.50
C SER A 213 5.09 -18.78 13.98
N GLN A 214 5.99 -19.24 13.10
CA GLN A 214 7.03 -20.22 13.43
C GLN A 214 8.09 -19.68 14.42
N GLN A 215 8.40 -18.38 14.36
CA GLN A 215 9.26 -17.72 15.36
C GLN A 215 8.61 -17.62 16.75
N LYS A 216 7.27 -17.64 16.84
CA LYS A 216 6.57 -17.68 18.13
C LYS A 216 6.52 -19.08 18.73
N SER A 217 6.38 -20.12 17.91
CA SER A 217 6.35 -21.51 18.38
C SER A 217 7.71 -22.04 18.85
N THR A 218 8.80 -21.40 18.44
CA THR A 218 10.18 -21.81 18.79
C THR A 218 10.78 -21.05 19.98
N LYS A 219 10.08 -20.06 20.55
CA LYS A 219 10.51 -19.44 21.82
C LYS A 219 10.09 -20.34 22.99
N PRO A 220 11.03 -20.90 23.78
CA PRO A 220 10.67 -21.67 24.96
C PRO A 220 9.92 -20.76 25.94
N GLU A 221 8.80 -21.26 26.47
CA GLU A 221 8.14 -20.66 27.63
C GLU A 221 9.18 -20.51 28.74
N LYS A 222 9.59 -19.27 29.02
CA LYS A 222 10.20 -18.96 30.31
C LYS A 222 9.09 -19.07 31.34
N LYS A 223 8.91 -20.28 31.88
CA LYS A 223 8.16 -20.51 33.11
C LYS A 223 8.88 -19.74 34.22
N GLY A 224 8.21 -18.70 34.73
CA GLY A 224 8.54 -18.09 36.01
C GLY A 224 8.00 -18.94 37.15
#